data_AF-Q39E14-F1
#
_entry.id   AF-Q39E14-F1
#
_cell.length_a   1.000
_cell.length_b   1.000
_cell.length_c   1.000
_cell.angle_alpha   90.00
_cell.angle_beta   90.00
_cell.angle_gamma   90.00
#
_symmetry.space_group_name_H-M   'P 1'
#
loop_
_entity.id
_entity.type
_entity.pdbx_description
1 polymer ?
#
loop_
_entity_poly.entity_id
_entity_poly.type
_entity_poly.pdbx_seq_one_letter_code
_entity_poly.pdbx_strand_id
1 'polypeptide(L)'
;MNIYFDNNTLTNLAQAGIDPVAALAHSEFSLAVTPDLATEYQQGVDSDNTTAAEKDLCRRLLAAAPERGIFGFAGPDGSSGGYSGFDHGYWADEGTIGTLQSVKVTERPGKAIPKNRTDAFLVALAADAVVVTNDTGKHFRLARKSGHHVYSWAELVDVGNAPTVIARRLVALLNQRH
;
A
#
# COMPACT_ATOMS: atom_id res chain seq x y z
N MET A 1 -5.93 -11.64 -5.78
CA MET A 1 -4.96 -11.21 -4.75
C MET A 1 -5.04 -9.70 -4.62
N ASN A 2 -5.11 -9.14 -3.41
CA ASN A 2 -5.18 -7.68 -3.25
C ASN A 2 -3.83 -7.04 -3.58
N ILE A 3 -3.85 -5.82 -4.11
CA ILE A 3 -2.66 -5.02 -4.35
C ILE A 3 -2.85 -3.60 -3.81
N TYR A 4 -1.85 -3.13 -3.08
CA TYR A 4 -1.79 -1.81 -2.47
C TYR A 4 -0.61 -1.05 -3.05
N PHE A 5 -0.86 0.19 -3.49
CA PHE A 5 0.20 1.09 -3.93
C PHE A 5 0.47 2.10 -2.83
N ASP A 6 1.68 2.10 -2.29
CA ASP A 6 2.09 3.10 -1.32
C ASP A 6 2.15 4.49 -2.00
N ASN A 7 1.89 5.56 -1.24
CA ASN A 7 1.81 6.92 -1.76
C ASN A 7 3.11 7.36 -2.47
N ASN A 8 4.26 6.85 -2.00
CA ASN A 8 5.59 7.18 -2.51
C ASN A 8 5.90 6.54 -3.87
N THR A 9 4.97 5.74 -4.42
CA THR A 9 5.07 5.14 -5.75
C THR A 9 4.28 5.91 -6.80
N LEU A 10 3.31 6.73 -6.38
CA LEU A 10 2.35 7.37 -7.28
C LEU A 10 3.01 8.36 -8.23
N THR A 11 3.98 9.14 -7.75
CA THR A 11 4.76 10.04 -8.61
C THR A 11 5.43 9.29 -9.75
N ASN A 12 6.02 8.11 -9.48
CA ASN A 12 6.68 7.32 -10.52
C ASN A 12 5.69 6.71 -11.51
N LEU A 13 4.57 6.18 -11.03
CA LEU A 13 3.50 5.66 -11.90
C LEU A 13 2.95 6.76 -12.82
N ALA A 14 2.67 7.94 -12.26
CA ALA A 14 2.18 9.08 -13.01
C ALA A 14 3.20 9.56 -14.07
N GLN A 15 4.49 9.64 -13.71
CA GLN A 15 5.56 9.99 -14.65
C GLN A 15 5.73 8.98 -15.78
N ALA A 16 5.53 7.69 -15.49
CA ALA A 16 5.57 6.63 -16.48
C ALA A 16 4.30 6.56 -17.35
N GLY A 17 3.26 7.34 -17.02
CA GLY A 17 1.96 7.28 -17.70
C GLY A 17 1.21 5.97 -17.45
N ILE A 18 1.52 5.28 -16.35
CA ILE A 18 0.92 3.99 -16.02
C ILE A 18 -0.30 4.22 -15.13
N ASP A 19 -1.42 3.66 -15.55
CA ASP A 19 -2.68 3.66 -14.81
C ASP A 19 -2.96 2.24 -14.26
N PRO A 20 -2.66 1.97 -12.97
CA PRO A 20 -2.94 0.68 -12.35
C PRO A 20 -4.42 0.31 -12.37
N VAL A 21 -5.34 1.29 -12.42
CA VAL A 21 -6.79 1.02 -12.48
C VAL A 21 -7.15 0.34 -13.79
N ALA A 22 -6.67 0.88 -14.91
CA ALA A 22 -6.87 0.28 -16.22
C ALA A 22 -6.07 -1.02 -16.37
N ALA A 23 -4.80 -1.02 -15.96
CA ALA A 23 -3.89 -2.16 -16.15
C ALA A 23 -4.30 -3.43 -15.39
N LEU A 24 -4.94 -3.27 -14.23
CA LEU A 24 -5.35 -4.40 -13.39
C LEU A 24 -6.82 -4.78 -13.61
N ALA A 25 -7.56 -4.06 -14.45
CA ALA A 25 -8.93 -4.37 -14.78
C ALA A 25 -9.03 -5.79 -15.35
N HIS A 26 -9.95 -6.59 -14.80
CA HIS A 26 -10.17 -7.99 -15.17
C HIS A 26 -8.96 -8.93 -15.00
N SER A 27 -7.98 -8.54 -14.17
CA SER A 27 -6.83 -9.39 -13.82
C SER A 27 -7.08 -10.23 -12.56
N GLU A 28 -6.11 -11.09 -12.21
CA GLU A 28 -6.12 -11.84 -10.94
C GLU A 28 -5.84 -10.94 -9.71
N PHE A 29 -5.41 -9.70 -9.96
CA PHE A 29 -5.15 -8.70 -8.92
C PHE A 29 -6.36 -7.79 -8.74
N SER A 30 -6.62 -7.42 -7.49
CA SER A 30 -7.68 -6.50 -7.13
C SER A 30 -7.08 -5.32 -6.38
N LEU A 31 -7.27 -4.11 -6.90
CA LEU A 31 -6.86 -2.90 -6.20
C LEU A 31 -7.55 -2.83 -4.84
N ALA A 32 -6.79 -2.39 -3.84
CA ALA A 32 -7.28 -2.14 -2.51
C ALA A 32 -6.50 -0.97 -1.92
N VAL A 33 -7.13 -0.28 -0.98
CA VAL A 33 -6.51 0.86 -0.28
C VAL A 33 -6.78 0.71 1.21
N THR A 34 -5.81 1.00 2.07
CA THR A 34 -6.12 1.13 3.50
C THR A 34 -6.78 2.50 3.72
N PRO A 35 -7.65 2.70 4.72
CA PRO A 35 -8.16 4.02 5.09
C PRO A 35 -7.07 5.08 5.33
N ASP A 36 -5.91 4.67 5.84
CA ASP A 36 -4.73 5.54 5.94
C ASP A 36 -4.23 5.94 4.54
N LEU A 37 -4.02 4.97 3.64
CA LEU A 37 -3.64 5.27 2.26
C LEU A 37 -4.70 6.11 1.52
N ALA A 38 -5.99 5.86 1.74
CA ALA A 38 -7.08 6.65 1.14
C ALA A 38 -7.00 8.10 1.60
N THR A 39 -6.74 8.31 2.90
CA THR A 39 -6.49 9.63 3.46
C THR A 39 -5.25 10.28 2.85
N GLU A 40 -4.15 9.54 2.63
CA GLU A 40 -2.95 10.05 1.97
C GLU A 40 -3.19 10.40 0.49
N TYR A 41 -3.94 9.59 -0.24
CA TYR A 41 -4.32 9.88 -1.62
C TYR A 41 -5.16 11.14 -1.71
N GLN A 42 -6.13 11.30 -0.80
CA GLN A 42 -6.95 12.50 -0.71
C GLN A 42 -6.08 13.74 -0.42
N GLN A 43 -5.13 13.64 0.51
CA GLN A 43 -4.15 14.71 0.75
C GLN A 43 -3.31 15.01 -0.49
N GLY A 44 -2.96 14.01 -1.30
CA GLY A 44 -2.30 14.19 -2.60
C GLY A 44 -3.18 14.94 -3.62
N VAL A 45 -4.49 14.66 -3.66
CA VAL A 45 -5.44 15.40 -4.50
C VAL A 45 -5.48 16.89 -4.12
N ASP A 46 -5.51 17.17 -2.81
CA ASP A 46 -5.69 18.52 -2.26
C ASP A 46 -4.39 19.33 -2.17
N SER A 47 -3.22 18.68 -2.30
CA SER A 47 -1.90 19.28 -2.20
C SER A 47 -1.54 20.16 -3.40
N ASP A 48 -1.06 21.38 -3.17
CA ASP A 48 -0.54 22.26 -4.24
C ASP A 48 0.79 21.78 -4.84
N ASN A 49 1.51 20.90 -4.12
CA ASN A 49 2.82 20.39 -4.55
C ASN A 49 2.70 19.13 -5.44
N THR A 50 1.50 18.59 -5.59
CA THR A 50 1.25 17.37 -6.35
C THR A 50 0.93 17.71 -7.81
N THR A 51 1.57 17.03 -8.76
CA THR A 51 1.36 17.28 -10.19
C THR A 51 -0.06 16.91 -10.63
N ALA A 52 -0.55 17.50 -11.72
CA ALA A 52 -1.89 17.19 -12.24
C ALA A 52 -2.07 15.69 -12.54
N ALA A 53 -1.06 15.06 -13.15
CA ALA A 53 -1.09 13.63 -13.47
C ALA A 53 -1.18 12.75 -12.20
N GLU A 54 -0.43 13.12 -11.15
CA GLU A 54 -0.47 12.40 -9.87
C GLU A 54 -1.81 12.62 -9.15
N LYS A 55 -2.38 13.83 -9.18
CA LYS A 55 -3.74 14.10 -8.66
C LYS A 55 -4.79 13.24 -9.36
N ASP A 56 -4.72 13.12 -10.68
CA ASP A 56 -5.65 12.31 -11.46
C ASP A 56 -5.49 10.81 -11.19
N LEU A 57 -4.26 10.35 -10.92
CA LEU A 57 -4.01 8.99 -10.45
C LEU A 57 -4.62 8.76 -9.06
N CYS A 58 -4.42 9.67 -8.10
CA CYS A 58 -5.03 9.55 -6.76
C CYS A 58 -6.56 9.47 -6.85
N ARG A 59 -7.21 10.32 -7.66
CA ARG A 59 -8.68 10.28 -7.85
C ARG A 59 -9.16 8.95 -8.42
N ARG A 60 -8.46 8.41 -9.43
CA ARG A 60 -8.79 7.11 -10.03
C ARG A 60 -8.63 5.97 -9.02
N LEU A 61 -7.54 5.97 -8.25
CA LEU A 61 -7.33 4.97 -7.20
C LEU A 61 -8.42 5.04 -6.12
N LEU A 62 -8.76 6.24 -5.64
CA LEU A 62 -9.85 6.44 -4.67
C LEU A 62 -11.20 5.96 -5.19
N ALA A 63 -11.48 6.14 -6.48
CA ALA A 63 -12.74 5.70 -7.08
C ALA A 63 -12.79 4.19 -7.34
N ALA A 64 -11.65 3.56 -7.64
CA ALA A 64 -11.59 2.17 -8.08
C ALA A 64 -11.22 1.16 -6.98
N ALA A 65 -10.46 1.59 -5.97
CA ALA A 65 -9.94 0.72 -4.92
C ALA A 65 -10.87 0.74 -3.71
N PRO A 66 -11.56 -0.36 -3.38
CA PRO A 66 -12.30 -0.45 -2.12
C PRO A 66 -11.35 -0.36 -0.92
N GLU A 67 -11.83 0.29 0.14
CA GLU A 67 -11.12 0.32 1.41
C GLU A 67 -11.04 -1.09 2.02
N ARG A 68 -9.80 -1.52 2.32
CA ARG A 68 -9.45 -2.80 2.94
C ARG A 68 -8.33 -2.59 3.95
N GLY A 69 -8.65 -2.64 5.23
CA GLY A 69 -7.71 -2.49 6.34
C GLY A 69 -7.64 -3.72 7.25
N ILE A 70 -7.04 -3.51 8.42
CA ILE A 70 -6.91 -4.51 9.48
C ILE A 70 -7.73 -4.05 10.69
N PHE A 71 -8.54 -4.95 11.24
CA PHE A 71 -9.38 -4.71 12.41
C PHE A 71 -8.98 -5.61 13.59
N GLY A 72 -8.97 -5.12 14.83
CA GLY A 72 -8.63 -5.94 16.01
C GLY A 72 -8.50 -5.16 17.32
N PHE A 73 -8.22 -5.85 18.43
CA PHE A 73 -8.08 -5.25 19.77
C PHE A 73 -6.70 -4.60 19.96
N ALA A 74 -6.66 -3.43 20.60
CA ALA A 74 -5.41 -2.85 21.11
C ALA A 74 -4.79 -3.84 22.10
N GLY A 75 -3.49 -3.66 22.36
CA GLY A 75 -2.83 -4.35 23.46
C GLY A 75 -3.62 -4.29 24.78
N PRO A 76 -3.31 -5.17 25.73
CA PRO A 76 -4.09 -5.41 26.95
C PRO A 76 -4.36 -4.18 27.85
N ASP A 77 -3.74 -3.03 27.58
CA ASP A 77 -3.86 -1.77 28.31
C ASP A 77 -4.61 -0.66 27.54
N GLY A 78 -5.10 -0.93 26.32
CA GLY A 78 -5.77 0.06 25.49
C GLY A 78 -4.87 1.24 25.07
N SER A 79 -3.55 1.13 25.22
CA SER A 79 -2.62 2.21 24.89
C SER A 79 -2.17 2.15 23.42
N SER A 80 -2.76 3.05 22.63
CA SER A 80 -2.25 3.64 21.38
C SER A 80 -1.54 2.73 20.35
N GLY A 81 -2.26 2.38 19.29
CA GLY A 81 -1.71 1.94 18.01
C GLY A 81 -2.86 1.82 17.01
N GLY A 82 -3.03 2.84 16.16
CA GLY A 82 -4.27 3.08 15.42
C GLY A 82 -4.74 1.91 14.58
N TYR A 83 -6.05 1.79 14.50
CA TYR A 83 -6.84 0.86 13.68
C TYR A 83 -7.17 1.54 12.36
N SER A 84 -7.10 0.83 11.23
CA SER A 84 -7.47 1.36 9.92
C SER A 84 -8.53 0.51 9.24
N GLY A 85 -9.37 -0.26 9.94
CA GLY A 85 -10.22 -1.25 9.25
C GLY A 85 -11.57 -1.55 9.88
N PHE A 86 -12.08 -0.73 10.80
CA PHE A 86 -13.42 -0.95 11.37
C PHE A 86 -14.45 -1.06 10.23
N ASP A 87 -15.16 -2.18 10.13
CA ASP A 87 -16.10 -2.54 9.05
C ASP A 87 -15.55 -2.61 7.61
N HIS A 88 -14.25 -2.41 7.42
CA HIS A 88 -13.60 -2.31 6.12
C HIS A 88 -12.39 -3.26 6.02
N GLY A 89 -12.36 -4.39 6.73
CA GLY A 89 -11.13 -5.20 6.83
C GLY A 89 -11.32 -6.63 7.33
N TYR A 90 -10.21 -7.35 7.49
CA TYR A 90 -10.21 -8.66 8.17
C TYR A 90 -9.74 -8.52 9.62
N TRP A 91 -10.14 -9.50 10.44
CA TRP A 91 -9.74 -9.58 11.84
C TRP A 91 -8.28 -9.97 11.98
N ALA A 92 -7.50 -9.15 12.70
CA ALA A 92 -6.10 -9.38 12.97
C ALA A 92 -5.92 -10.66 13.80
N ASP A 93 -5.12 -11.58 13.28
CA ASP A 93 -4.60 -12.71 14.03
C ASP A 93 -3.35 -12.32 14.84
N GLU A 94 -2.85 -13.24 15.67
CA GLU A 94 -1.67 -13.00 16.51
C GLU A 94 -0.42 -12.60 15.70
N GLY A 95 -0.25 -13.17 14.50
CA GLY A 95 0.88 -12.85 13.62
C GLY A 95 0.79 -11.43 13.06
N THR A 96 -0.41 -11.02 12.65
CA THR A 96 -0.74 -9.68 12.20
C THR A 96 -0.50 -8.66 13.30
N ILE A 97 -0.98 -8.94 14.52
CA ILE A 97 -0.77 -8.09 15.70
C ILE A 97 0.72 -7.95 16.01
N GLY A 98 1.47 -9.05 16.02
CA GLY A 98 2.91 -9.03 16.25
C GLY A 98 3.66 -8.19 15.21
N THR A 99 3.23 -8.25 13.95
CA THR A 99 3.80 -7.44 12.86
C THR A 99 3.51 -5.96 13.06
N LEU A 100 2.26 -5.59 13.37
CA LEU A 100 1.86 -4.21 13.65
C LEU A 100 2.65 -3.63 14.84
N GLN A 101 2.80 -4.39 15.92
CA GLN A 101 3.55 -3.99 17.11
C GLN A 101 5.07 -3.88 16.87
N SER A 102 5.60 -4.58 15.86
CA SER A 102 7.02 -4.50 15.50
C SER A 102 7.42 -3.17 14.84
N VAL A 103 6.44 -2.43 14.33
CA VAL A 103 6.64 -1.13 13.69
C VAL A 103 6.31 -0.02 14.69
N LYS A 104 7.31 0.80 15.02
CA LYS A 104 7.12 1.95 15.90
C LYS A 104 6.28 3.02 15.20
N VAL A 105 5.00 3.07 15.56
CA VAL A 105 4.10 4.18 15.24
C VAL A 105 4.38 5.35 16.17
N THR A 106 4.39 6.57 15.66
CA THR A 106 4.62 7.78 16.46
C THR A 106 3.57 8.83 16.13
N GLU A 107 2.83 9.26 17.15
CA GLU A 107 1.84 10.32 17.01
C GLU A 107 2.44 11.61 16.43
N ARG A 108 1.67 12.28 15.58
CA ARG A 108 2.07 13.53 14.91
C ARG A 108 1.02 14.59 15.17
N PRO A 109 1.24 15.53 16.11
CA PRO A 109 0.30 16.61 16.37
C PRO A 109 -0.10 17.35 15.08
N GLY A 110 -1.41 17.51 14.85
CA GLY A 110 -1.94 18.19 13.67
C GLY A 110 -1.86 17.39 12.36
N LYS A 111 -1.52 16.10 12.39
CA LYS A 111 -1.59 15.20 11.22
C LYS A 111 -2.69 14.17 11.41
N ALA A 112 -3.42 13.88 10.33
CA ALA A 112 -4.50 12.89 10.33
C ALA A 112 -3.98 11.46 10.58
N ILE A 113 -2.74 11.18 10.16
CA ILE A 113 -2.13 9.85 10.23
C ILE A 113 -0.83 9.95 11.05
N PRO A 114 -0.68 9.13 12.11
CA PRO A 114 0.57 8.97 12.83
C PRO A 114 1.70 8.50 11.91
N LYS A 115 2.94 8.83 12.29
CA LYS A 115 4.12 8.40 11.53
C LYS A 115 4.21 6.87 11.50
N ASN A 116 4.51 6.31 10.33
CA ASN A 116 4.70 4.89 10.05
C ASN A 116 3.45 4.01 10.27
N ARG A 117 2.26 4.59 10.51
CA ARG A 117 1.05 3.78 10.71
C ARG A 117 0.63 3.10 9.40
N THR A 118 0.61 3.86 8.30
CA THR A 118 0.41 3.32 6.94
C THR A 118 1.38 2.19 6.65
N ASP A 119 2.69 2.41 6.88
CA ASP A 119 3.73 1.41 6.66
C ASP A 119 3.49 0.14 7.50
N ALA A 120 3.12 0.28 8.78
CA ALA A 120 2.81 -0.86 9.65
C ALA A 120 1.68 -1.72 9.07
N PHE A 121 0.61 -1.09 8.59
CA PHE A 121 -0.49 -1.80 7.93
C PHE A 121 -0.07 -2.48 6.65
N LEU A 122 0.67 -1.79 5.78
CA LEU A 122 1.13 -2.35 4.52
C LEU A 122 2.03 -3.57 4.76
N VAL A 123 2.97 -3.48 5.70
CA VAL A 123 3.85 -4.59 6.07
C VAL A 123 3.05 -5.81 6.55
N ALA A 124 2.02 -5.58 7.37
CA ALA A 124 1.16 -6.65 7.86
C ALA A 124 0.32 -7.28 6.74
N LEU A 125 -0.23 -6.47 5.84
CA LEU A 125 -1.01 -6.93 4.68
C LEU A 125 -0.16 -7.71 3.66
N ALA A 126 1.14 -7.45 3.60
CA ALA A 126 2.04 -8.06 2.61
C ALA A 126 2.18 -9.60 2.74
N ALA A 127 1.69 -10.19 3.83
CA ALA A 127 1.64 -11.65 4.00
C ALA A 127 0.72 -12.31 2.96
N ASP A 128 -0.43 -11.69 2.64
CA ASP A 128 -1.45 -12.24 1.74
C ASP A 128 -1.82 -11.30 0.57
N ALA A 129 -1.18 -10.13 0.49
CA ALA A 129 -1.39 -9.13 -0.55
C ALA A 129 -0.06 -8.66 -1.15
N VAL A 130 -0.14 -8.05 -2.33
CA VAL A 130 0.99 -7.34 -2.93
C VAL A 130 1.03 -5.92 -2.40
N VAL A 131 2.20 -5.50 -1.94
CA VAL A 131 2.49 -4.09 -1.62
C VAL A 131 3.53 -3.58 -2.58
N VAL A 132 3.20 -2.48 -3.25
CA VAL A 132 4.13 -1.74 -4.10
C VAL A 132 4.57 -0.49 -3.35
N THR A 133 5.85 -0.42 -2.96
CA THR A 133 6.41 0.70 -2.19
C THR A 133 7.85 0.98 -2.58
N ASN A 134 8.21 2.26 -2.66
CA ASN A 134 9.60 2.68 -2.82
C ASN A 134 10.33 2.82 -1.47
N ASP A 135 9.64 2.60 -0.35
CA ASP A 135 10.30 2.61 0.95
C ASP A 135 11.22 1.39 1.10
N THR A 136 12.49 1.67 1.36
CA THR A 136 13.51 0.67 1.64
C THR A 136 13.68 0.42 3.13
N GLY A 137 12.75 0.90 3.97
CA GLY A 137 12.73 0.81 5.42
C GLY A 137 12.94 -0.61 5.97
N LYS A 138 13.40 -0.69 7.23
CA LYS A 138 13.75 -1.97 7.87
C LYS A 138 12.58 -2.96 7.87
N HIS A 139 11.36 -2.50 8.10
CA HIS A 139 10.17 -3.35 8.17
C HIS A 139 9.83 -4.00 6.81
N PHE A 140 9.85 -3.24 5.71
CA PHE A 140 9.62 -3.81 4.37
C PHE A 140 10.74 -4.78 3.97
N ARG A 141 12.00 -4.48 4.31
CA ARG A 141 13.11 -5.43 4.07
C ARG A 141 12.95 -6.73 4.84
N LEU A 142 12.44 -6.70 6.07
CA LEU A 142 12.19 -7.91 6.87
C LEU A 142 11.00 -8.70 6.34
N ALA A 143 9.92 -8.04 5.92
CA ALA A 143 8.79 -8.69 5.25
C ALA A 143 9.25 -9.42 3.98
N ARG A 144 10.06 -8.76 3.14
CA ARG A 144 10.65 -9.38 1.93
C ARG A 144 11.50 -10.60 2.25
N LYS A 145 12.35 -10.52 3.28
CA LYS A 145 13.17 -11.67 3.74
C LYS A 145 12.31 -12.84 4.24
N SER A 146 11.11 -12.55 4.71
CA SER A 146 10.13 -13.54 5.17
C SER A 146 9.26 -14.09 4.03
N GLY A 147 9.55 -13.70 2.77
CA GLY A 147 8.84 -14.18 1.58
C GLY A 147 7.58 -13.38 1.22
N HIS A 148 7.28 -12.29 1.93
CA HIS A 148 6.10 -11.46 1.67
C HIS A 148 6.20 -10.73 0.32
N HIS A 149 5.05 -10.42 -0.28
CA HIS A 149 4.96 -9.79 -1.61
C HIS A 149 5.12 -8.27 -1.52
N VAL A 150 6.34 -7.81 -1.29
CA VAL A 150 6.67 -6.36 -1.31
C VAL A 150 7.63 -6.08 -2.46
N TYR A 151 7.24 -5.20 -3.36
CA TYR A 151 8.01 -4.84 -4.55
C TYR A 151 8.19 -3.33 -4.65
N SER A 152 9.38 -2.90 -5.09
CA SER A 152 9.62 -1.50 -5.45
C SER A 152 9.20 -1.19 -6.87
N TRP A 153 8.98 0.08 -7.18
CA TRP A 153 8.70 0.50 -8.55
C TRP A 153 9.80 0.05 -9.52
N ALA A 154 11.07 0.20 -9.12
CA ALA A 154 12.23 -0.19 -9.93
C ALA A 154 12.22 -1.68 -10.32
N GLU A 155 11.69 -2.55 -9.44
CA GLU A 155 11.53 -3.98 -9.71
C GLU A 155 10.34 -4.29 -10.62
N LEU A 156 9.38 -3.36 -10.73
CA LEU A 156 8.17 -3.54 -11.52
C LEU A 156 8.21 -2.86 -12.89
N VAL A 157 9.21 -2.01 -13.18
CA VAL A 157 9.39 -1.38 -14.51
C VAL A 157 10.06 -2.32 -15.50
N ASP A 158 10.94 -3.20 -15.03
CA ASP A 158 11.71 -4.11 -15.87
C ASP A 158 11.41 -5.57 -15.49
N VAL A 159 10.88 -6.34 -16.43
CA VAL A 159 10.56 -7.77 -16.25
C VAL A 159 11.80 -8.55 -15.82
N GLY A 160 13.00 -8.14 -16.25
CA GLY A 160 14.28 -8.74 -15.87
C GLY A 160 14.61 -8.57 -14.38
N ASN A 161 14.04 -7.56 -13.72
CA ASN A 161 14.25 -7.26 -12.31
C ASN A 161 13.17 -7.84 -11.40
N ALA A 162 12.11 -8.44 -11.96
CA ALA A 162 10.99 -8.95 -11.19
C ALA A 162 11.35 -10.27 -10.46
N PRO A 163 11.43 -10.29 -9.12
CA PRO A 163 12.08 -11.38 -8.37
C PRO A 163 11.23 -12.64 -8.23
N THR A 164 9.95 -12.60 -8.63
CA THR A 164 8.99 -13.69 -8.42
C THR A 164 8.04 -13.84 -9.61
N VAL A 165 7.30 -14.96 -9.67
CA VAL A 165 6.25 -15.15 -10.69
C VAL A 165 5.16 -14.08 -10.57
N ILE A 166 4.73 -13.74 -9.36
CA ILE A 166 3.73 -12.69 -9.10
C ILE A 166 4.24 -11.34 -9.60
N ALA A 167 5.48 -10.95 -9.26
CA ALA A 167 6.07 -9.71 -9.75
C ALA A 167 6.12 -9.67 -11.29
N ARG A 168 6.55 -10.76 -11.95
CA ARG A 168 6.62 -10.82 -13.42
C ARG A 168 5.25 -10.63 -14.08
N ARG A 169 4.19 -11.24 -13.52
CA ARG A 169 2.83 -11.05 -14.01
C ARG A 169 2.35 -9.61 -13.80
N LEU A 170 2.66 -9.03 -12.65
CA LEU A 170 2.33 -7.63 -12.36
C LEU A 170 3.02 -6.68 -13.35
N VAL A 171 4.31 -6.87 -13.63
CA VAL A 171 5.03 -6.08 -14.66
C VAL A 171 4.37 -6.20 -16.02
N ALA A 172 4.01 -7.42 -16.42
CA ALA A 172 3.37 -7.66 -17.72
C ALA A 172 2.00 -6.97 -17.84
N LEU A 173 1.27 -6.79 -16.74
CA LEU A 173 0.01 -6.05 -16.73
C LEU A 173 0.26 -4.54 -16.73
N LEU A 174 1.12 -4.02 -15.85
CA LEU A 174 1.38 -2.59 -15.73
C LEU A 174 2.02 -1.98 -16.98
N ASN A 175 2.75 -2.78 -17.77
CA ASN A 175 3.38 -2.34 -19.02
C ASN A 175 2.52 -2.57 -20.28
N GLN A 176 1.30 -3.13 -20.15
CA GLN A 176 0.37 -3.16 -21.28
C GLN A 176 -0.08 -1.75 -21.59
N ARG A 177 0.20 -1.28 -22.81
CA ARG A 177 -0.32 0.02 -23.28
C ARG A 177 -1.83 -0.12 -23.48
N HIS A 178 -2.60 0.56 -22.64
CA HIS A 178 -4.05 0.72 -22.77
C HIS A 178 -4.38 2.04 -23.47
#